data_AF-A0A285GVI2-F1
#
_entry.id   AF-A0A285GVI2-F1
#
_cell.length_a   1.000
_cell.length_b   1.000
_cell.length_c   1.000
_cell.angle_alpha   90.00
_cell.angle_beta   90.00
_cell.angle_gamma   90.00
#
_symmetry.space_group_name_H-M   'P 1'
#
loop_
_entity.id
_entity.type
_entity.pdbx_description
1 polymer ?
#
loop_
_entity_poly.entity_id
_entity_poly.type
_entity_poly.pdbx_seq_one_letter_code
_entity_poly.pdbx_strand_id
1 'polypeptide(L)'
;MDNLSEIVENYLNKYKVEDIINQNSKILFILESPHTQEIKQGYPVAGSSGIDMTKFIYGRESKDPFGKIVSQIDKYNDLYPNLSEFSILNVSSAPMQKEGLKAHELDSGDGQVVAILEKLRVNYKSKRHKNKDWNRIKSILLEDFKQRLLLALKQSSSIEYLVPCGRFAEAYLDLIKELEMSIEERKIISEIPHPSFNQWFHYDSMEKLKKVLEEIGIS
;
A
#
# COMPACT_ATOMS: atom_id res chain seq x y z
N MET A 1 -23.05 -10.95 17.88
CA MET A 1 -22.52 -11.09 16.50
C MET A 1 -21.98 -9.76 15.96
N ASP A 2 -22.21 -8.62 16.63
CA ASP A 2 -21.68 -7.30 16.23
C ASP A 2 -20.22 -7.04 16.64
N ASN A 3 -19.72 -7.79 17.63
CA ASN A 3 -18.37 -7.63 18.18
C ASN A 3 -17.23 -7.81 17.16
N LEU A 4 -17.37 -8.68 16.14
CA LEU A 4 -16.27 -8.92 15.20
C LEU A 4 -15.93 -7.69 14.34
N SER A 5 -16.95 -6.91 13.94
CA SER A 5 -16.68 -5.69 13.16
C SER A 5 -15.91 -4.67 13.99
N GLU A 6 -16.36 -4.44 15.21
CA GLU A 6 -15.72 -3.53 16.17
C GLU A 6 -14.28 -3.96 16.48
N ILE A 7 -14.04 -5.27 16.69
CA ILE A 7 -12.69 -5.79 16.91
C ILE A 7 -11.79 -5.52 15.70
N VAL A 8 -12.29 -5.68 14.47
CA VAL A 8 -11.51 -5.45 13.25
C VAL A 8 -11.19 -3.96 13.08
N GLU A 9 -12.19 -3.09 13.27
CA GLU A 9 -12.00 -1.64 13.19
C GLU A 9 -11.01 -1.16 14.27
N ASN A 10 -11.12 -1.66 15.50
CA ASN A 10 -10.17 -1.39 16.56
C ASN A 10 -8.77 -1.90 16.23
N TYR A 11 -8.65 -3.08 15.63
CA TYR A 11 -7.36 -3.61 15.18
C TYR A 11 -6.72 -2.71 14.09
N LEU A 12 -7.49 -2.33 13.07
CA LEU A 12 -7.00 -1.46 11.98
C LEU A 12 -6.55 -0.10 12.54
N ASN A 13 -7.31 0.47 13.48
CA ASN A 13 -6.97 1.74 14.12
C ASN A 13 -5.76 1.62 15.06
N LYS A 14 -5.67 0.56 15.85
CA LYS A 14 -4.61 0.33 16.86
C LYS A 14 -3.23 0.16 16.22
N TYR A 15 -3.17 -0.55 15.09
CA TYR A 15 -1.92 -0.85 14.38
C TYR A 15 -1.79 -0.08 13.06
N LYS A 16 -2.49 1.05 12.96
CA LYS A 16 -2.53 1.85 11.75
C LYS A 16 -1.16 2.42 11.43
N VAL A 17 -0.77 2.30 10.17
CA VAL A 17 0.27 3.11 9.54
C VAL A 17 -0.43 4.03 8.55
N GLU A 18 -0.21 5.33 8.71
CA GLU A 18 -0.86 6.35 7.88
C GLU A 18 -0.40 6.26 6.43
N ASP A 19 -1.34 6.48 5.50
CA ASP A 19 -1.02 6.67 4.10
C ASP A 19 -0.29 8.01 3.92
N ILE A 20 0.56 8.11 2.89
CA ILE A 20 1.24 9.35 2.54
C ILE A 20 0.57 9.92 1.30
N ILE A 21 -0.23 10.98 1.47
CA ILE A 21 -0.94 11.64 0.38
C ILE A 21 -0.39 13.06 0.18
N ASN A 22 0.28 13.28 -0.94
CA ASN A 22 0.82 14.59 -1.33
C ASN A 22 -0.11 15.25 -2.35
N GLN A 23 -0.39 16.55 -2.19
CA GLN A 23 -1.41 17.27 -2.98
C GLN A 23 -1.13 17.33 -4.49
N ASN A 24 0.15 17.28 -4.88
CA ASN A 24 0.60 17.38 -6.27
C ASN A 24 1.03 16.01 -6.82
N SER A 25 0.54 14.91 -6.24
CA SER A 25 0.94 13.59 -6.70
C SER A 25 0.38 13.28 -8.08
N LYS A 26 1.21 12.74 -8.96
CA LYS A 26 0.80 12.09 -10.22
C LYS A 26 0.69 10.58 -10.08
N ILE A 27 1.50 9.98 -9.20
CA ILE A 27 1.58 8.54 -9.01
C ILE A 27 1.16 8.18 -7.58
N LEU A 28 0.21 7.25 -7.46
CA LEU A 28 -0.15 6.61 -6.19
C LEU A 28 0.29 5.14 -6.22
N PHE A 29 1.29 4.80 -5.40
CA PHE A 29 1.66 3.42 -5.16
C PHE A 29 0.71 2.78 -4.15
N ILE A 30 0.19 1.60 -4.49
CA ILE A 30 -0.72 0.83 -3.64
C ILE A 30 -0.05 -0.47 -3.24
N LEU A 31 0.29 -0.63 -1.97
CA LEU A 31 0.99 -1.81 -1.43
C LEU A 31 0.06 -2.70 -0.60
N GLU A 32 0.55 -3.88 -0.21
CA GLU A 32 -0.25 -4.88 0.50
C GLU A 32 -0.65 -4.44 1.90
N SER A 33 0.33 -4.32 2.81
CA SER A 33 0.11 -3.94 4.20
C SER A 33 1.43 -3.57 4.88
N PRO A 34 1.41 -2.82 6.00
CA PRO A 34 2.57 -2.57 6.83
C PRO A 34 3.22 -3.85 7.37
N HIS A 35 4.53 -3.78 7.60
CA HIS A 35 5.30 -4.81 8.30
C HIS A 35 6.05 -4.18 9.50
N THR A 36 6.96 -4.95 10.11
CA THR A 36 7.66 -4.58 11.35
C THR A 36 8.33 -3.21 11.30
N GLN A 37 8.94 -2.83 10.17
CA GLN A 37 9.63 -1.53 10.09
C GLN A 37 8.64 -0.38 9.94
N GLU A 38 7.58 -0.56 9.16
CA GLU A 38 6.52 0.42 8.97
C GLU A 38 5.81 0.73 10.29
N ILE A 39 5.53 -0.30 11.09
CA ILE A 39 4.95 -0.14 12.44
C ILE A 39 5.90 0.60 13.37
N LYS A 40 7.20 0.28 13.31
CA LYS A 40 8.21 0.93 14.15
C LYS A 40 8.41 2.41 13.78
N GLN A 41 8.36 2.73 12.50
CA GLN A 41 8.73 4.05 11.98
C GLN A 41 7.52 4.97 11.73
N GLY A 42 6.31 4.41 11.63
CA GLY A 42 5.06 5.15 11.46
C GLY A 42 4.78 5.62 10.03
N TYR A 43 5.46 5.05 9.03
CA TYR A 43 5.22 5.36 7.61
C TYR A 43 5.35 4.11 6.73
N PRO A 44 4.65 4.03 5.58
CA PRO A 44 4.67 2.86 4.70
C PRO A 44 6.04 2.67 4.06
N VAL A 45 6.34 1.43 3.64
CA VAL A 45 7.61 1.05 2.98
C VAL A 45 8.86 1.61 3.70
N ALA A 46 8.89 1.49 5.02
CA ALA A 46 10.02 1.93 5.84
C ALA A 46 11.20 0.95 5.86
N GLY A 47 10.96 -0.29 5.42
CA GLY A 47 11.98 -1.34 5.36
C GLY A 47 12.83 -1.36 4.09
N SER A 48 13.47 -2.50 3.84
CA SER A 48 14.30 -2.73 2.65
C SER A 48 13.53 -2.56 1.34
N SER A 49 12.24 -2.93 1.32
CA SER A 49 11.37 -2.69 0.17
C SER A 49 11.34 -1.21 -0.24
N GLY A 50 11.30 -0.29 0.74
CA GLY A 50 11.36 1.13 0.46
C GLY A 50 12.70 1.57 -0.09
N ILE A 51 13.81 0.99 0.39
CA ILE A 51 15.14 1.26 -0.15
C ILE A 51 15.23 0.79 -1.60
N ASP A 52 14.69 -0.40 -1.90
CA ASP A 52 14.66 -0.95 -3.25
C ASP A 52 13.82 -0.06 -4.19
N MET A 53 12.68 0.47 -3.72
CA MET A 53 11.89 1.46 -4.45
C MET A 53 12.68 2.73 -4.73
N THR A 54 13.32 3.34 -3.71
CA THR A 54 14.13 4.55 -3.92
C THR A 54 15.25 4.30 -4.92
N LYS A 55 15.94 3.15 -4.83
CA LYS A 55 17.02 2.81 -5.76
C LYS A 55 16.54 2.63 -7.19
N PHE A 56 15.33 2.11 -7.37
CA PHE A 56 14.76 1.94 -8.69
C PHE A 56 14.35 3.28 -9.29
N ILE A 57 13.73 4.15 -8.48
CA ILE A 57 13.18 5.44 -8.93
C ILE A 57 14.29 6.49 -9.13
N TYR A 58 15.28 6.55 -8.24
CA TYR A 58 16.29 7.62 -8.21
C TYR A 58 17.73 7.12 -8.40
N GLY A 59 17.95 5.82 -8.60
CA GLY A 59 19.26 5.24 -8.84
C GLY A 59 19.90 4.53 -7.64
N ARG A 60 20.84 3.62 -7.95
CA ARG A 60 21.24 2.48 -7.11
C ARG A 60 21.93 2.78 -5.77
N GLU A 61 22.40 4.00 -5.54
CA GLU A 61 23.21 4.35 -4.36
C GLU A 61 22.39 4.81 -3.15
N SER A 62 21.07 5.00 -3.29
CA SER A 62 20.25 5.47 -2.18
C SER A 62 20.11 4.43 -1.06
N LYS A 63 20.12 4.92 0.19
CA LYS A 63 19.87 4.16 1.41
C LYS A 63 18.61 4.61 2.15
N ASP A 64 17.95 5.65 1.68
CA ASP A 64 16.74 6.17 2.33
C ASP A 64 15.51 5.39 1.85
N PRO A 65 14.69 4.85 2.75
CA PRO A 65 13.44 4.19 2.36
C PRO A 65 12.48 5.18 1.68
N PHE A 66 11.82 4.75 0.60
CA PHE A 66 10.97 5.60 -0.21
C PHE A 66 9.87 6.31 0.60
N GLY A 67 9.20 5.61 1.52
CA GLY A 67 8.17 6.24 2.36
C GLY A 67 8.72 7.29 3.31
N LYS A 68 10.00 7.22 3.69
CA LYS A 68 10.64 8.25 4.51
C LYS A 68 10.83 9.55 3.72
N ILE A 69 11.34 9.45 2.50
CA ILE A 69 11.63 10.64 1.67
C ILE A 69 10.33 11.27 1.16
N VAL A 70 9.33 10.46 0.81
CA VAL A 70 8.02 10.93 0.34
C VAL A 70 7.17 11.54 1.47
N SER A 71 7.34 11.11 2.73
CA SER A 71 6.67 11.74 3.89
C SER A 71 7.36 12.99 4.42
N GLN A 72 8.59 13.27 3.99
CA GLN A 72 9.42 14.35 4.52
C GLN A 72 10.01 15.21 3.38
N ILE A 73 9.16 15.58 2.42
CA ILE A 73 9.55 16.29 1.19
C ILE A 73 10.44 17.50 1.50
N ASP A 74 10.05 18.35 2.45
CA ASP A 74 10.80 19.56 2.81
C ASP A 74 12.27 19.31 3.20
N LYS A 75 12.59 18.10 3.68
CA LYS A 75 13.96 17.72 4.07
C LYS A 75 14.75 17.07 2.94
N TYR A 76 14.07 16.50 1.95
CA TYR A 76 14.67 15.57 0.99
C TYR A 76 14.56 16.04 -0.46
N ASN A 77 13.77 17.08 -0.74
CA ASN A 77 13.52 17.56 -2.10
C ASN A 77 14.78 18.01 -2.85
N ASP A 78 15.79 18.52 -2.14
CA ASP A 78 17.09 18.89 -2.75
C ASP A 78 17.91 17.66 -3.20
N LEU A 79 17.68 16.51 -2.57
CA LEU A 79 18.39 15.26 -2.86
C LEU A 79 17.63 14.38 -3.85
N TYR A 80 16.30 14.42 -3.80
CA TYR A 80 15.41 13.62 -4.62
C TYR A 80 14.40 14.57 -5.27
N PRO A 81 14.57 14.87 -6.57
CA PRO A 81 13.64 15.78 -7.25
C PRO A 81 12.25 15.16 -7.35
N ASN A 82 11.23 16.00 -7.46
CA ASN A 82 9.85 15.59 -7.75
C ASN A 82 9.22 14.66 -6.70
N LEU A 83 9.68 14.68 -5.44
CA LEU A 83 9.10 13.83 -4.38
C LEU A 83 7.61 14.07 -4.16
N SER A 84 7.13 15.29 -4.37
CA SER A 84 5.70 15.64 -4.25
C SER A 84 4.80 14.96 -5.28
N GLU A 85 5.38 14.42 -6.36
CA GLU A 85 4.67 13.69 -7.42
C GLU A 85 4.22 12.28 -6.97
N PHE A 86 4.63 11.85 -5.78
CA PHE A 86 4.35 10.52 -5.25
C PHE A 86 3.46 10.53 -4.03
N SER A 87 2.51 9.60 -4.01
CA SER A 87 1.75 9.20 -2.84
C SER A 87 1.86 7.70 -2.63
N ILE A 88 1.66 7.25 -1.39
CA ILE A 88 1.77 5.85 -1.00
C ILE A 88 0.59 5.48 -0.12
N LEU A 89 -0.09 4.40 -0.47
CA LEU A 89 -1.21 3.86 0.29
C LEU A 89 -1.08 2.35 0.42
N ASN A 90 -1.54 1.78 1.53
CA ASN A 90 -1.67 0.33 1.67
C ASN A 90 -3.13 -0.13 1.50
N VAL A 91 -3.34 -1.33 0.95
CA VAL A 91 -4.66 -1.97 0.94
C VAL A 91 -5.13 -2.19 2.38
N SER A 92 -4.29 -2.78 3.24
CA SER A 92 -4.56 -2.80 4.68
C SER A 92 -3.73 -1.73 5.37
N SER A 93 -4.38 -0.85 6.13
CA SER A 93 -3.71 0.18 6.93
C SER A 93 -2.96 -0.39 8.14
N ALA A 94 -3.23 -1.64 8.51
CA ALA A 94 -2.54 -2.37 9.58
C ALA A 94 -1.90 -3.68 9.06
N PRO A 95 -0.97 -4.30 9.80
CA PRO A 95 -0.29 -5.51 9.35
C PRO A 95 -1.26 -6.65 9.08
N MET A 96 -1.07 -7.35 7.97
CA MET A 96 -1.80 -8.58 7.65
C MET A 96 -1.06 -9.84 8.05
N GLN A 97 0.10 -9.73 8.69
CA GLN A 97 0.93 -10.84 9.13
C GLN A 97 1.35 -10.66 10.59
N LYS A 98 1.31 -11.73 11.37
CA LYS A 98 1.77 -11.74 12.78
C LYS A 98 3.23 -11.32 12.91
N GLU A 99 4.04 -11.64 11.92
CA GLU A 99 5.45 -11.23 11.82
C GLU A 99 5.61 -9.70 11.92
N GLY A 100 4.69 -8.94 11.33
CA GLY A 100 4.67 -7.48 11.39
C GLY A 100 4.43 -6.93 12.80
N LEU A 101 3.88 -7.75 13.70
CA LEU A 101 3.47 -7.39 15.06
C LEU A 101 4.32 -8.05 16.15
N LYS A 102 5.49 -8.59 15.81
CA LYS A 102 6.38 -9.29 16.76
C LYS A 102 6.73 -8.52 18.05
N ALA A 103 6.74 -7.19 17.98
CA ALA A 103 7.05 -6.33 19.12
C ALA A 103 5.83 -6.02 20.00
N HIS A 104 4.65 -6.55 19.67
CA HIS A 104 3.39 -6.26 20.35
C HIS A 104 2.81 -7.53 20.98
N GLU A 105 2.27 -7.37 22.19
CA GLU A 105 1.44 -8.39 22.81
C GLU A 105 0.03 -8.30 22.23
N LEU A 106 -0.38 -9.35 21.51
CA LEU A 106 -1.72 -9.42 20.92
C LEU A 106 -2.70 -10.00 21.94
N ASP A 107 -3.79 -9.29 22.17
CA ASP A 107 -4.93 -9.87 22.85
C ASP A 107 -5.64 -10.91 21.96
N SER A 108 -6.64 -11.60 22.50
CA SER A 108 -7.36 -12.64 21.77
C SER A 108 -8.09 -12.12 20.52
N GLY A 109 -8.58 -10.87 20.57
CA GLY A 109 -9.28 -10.25 19.45
C GLY A 109 -8.32 -9.90 18.32
N ASP A 110 -7.23 -9.20 18.65
CA ASP A 110 -6.16 -8.87 17.71
C ASP A 110 -5.58 -10.14 17.07
N GLY A 111 -5.32 -11.16 17.90
CA GLY A 111 -4.80 -12.45 17.47
C GLY A 111 -5.75 -13.19 16.50
N GLN A 112 -7.06 -13.05 16.68
CA GLN A 112 -8.07 -13.60 15.78
C GLN A 112 -8.09 -12.85 14.44
N VAL A 113 -8.07 -11.51 14.47
CA VAL A 113 -8.12 -10.68 13.26
C VAL A 113 -6.89 -10.93 12.39
N VAL A 114 -5.67 -10.82 12.94
CA VAL A 114 -4.45 -11.01 12.16
C VAL A 114 -4.37 -12.42 11.57
N ALA A 115 -4.85 -13.44 12.29
CA ALA A 115 -4.88 -14.81 11.78
C ALA A 115 -5.80 -14.96 10.56
N ILE A 116 -6.92 -14.22 10.50
CA ILE A 116 -7.81 -14.21 9.34
C ILE A 116 -7.21 -13.36 8.21
N LEU A 117 -6.64 -12.19 8.52
CA LEU A 117 -5.96 -11.34 7.53
C LEU A 117 -4.83 -12.11 6.82
N GLU A 118 -4.02 -12.89 7.55
CA GLU A 118 -2.99 -13.75 6.96
C GLU A 118 -3.57 -14.73 5.93
N LYS A 119 -4.76 -15.28 6.21
CA LYS A 119 -5.43 -16.19 5.29
C LYS A 119 -6.03 -15.47 4.09
N LEU A 120 -6.62 -14.29 4.29
CA LEU A 120 -7.13 -13.45 3.21
C LEU A 120 -6.02 -13.02 2.26
N ARG A 121 -4.86 -12.67 2.81
CA ARG A 121 -3.64 -12.33 2.07
C ARG A 121 -3.20 -13.46 1.15
N VAL A 122 -3.15 -14.69 1.64
CA VAL A 122 -2.76 -15.85 0.82
C VAL A 122 -3.87 -16.24 -0.19
N ASN A 123 -5.14 -16.09 0.19
CA ASN A 123 -6.30 -16.47 -0.64
C ASN A 123 -6.93 -15.27 -1.38
N TYR A 124 -6.12 -14.30 -1.76
CA TYR A 124 -6.56 -12.99 -2.27
C TYR A 124 -7.43 -13.07 -3.53
N LYS A 125 -7.25 -14.09 -4.36
CA LYS A 125 -8.03 -14.30 -5.60
C LYS A 125 -9.49 -14.68 -5.34
N SER A 126 -9.80 -15.22 -4.17
CA SER A 126 -11.15 -15.69 -3.87
C SER A 126 -12.08 -14.50 -3.64
N LYS A 127 -13.06 -14.29 -4.51
CA LYS A 127 -14.10 -13.26 -4.31
C LYS A 127 -14.91 -13.51 -3.03
N ARG A 128 -15.25 -14.78 -2.76
CA ARG A 128 -16.00 -15.23 -1.58
C ARG A 128 -15.39 -16.49 -0.98
N HIS A 129 -15.35 -16.57 0.35
CA HIS A 129 -14.88 -17.72 1.12
C HIS A 129 -16.04 -18.50 1.73
N LYS A 130 -15.82 -19.77 2.07
CA LYS A 130 -16.82 -20.57 2.82
C LYS A 130 -17.00 -20.05 4.25
N ASN A 131 -15.93 -19.54 4.85
CA ASN A 131 -15.95 -18.97 6.20
C ASN A 131 -16.60 -17.57 6.18
N LYS A 132 -17.66 -17.38 6.98
CA LYS A 132 -18.42 -16.11 7.04
C LYS A 132 -17.60 -14.98 7.66
N ASP A 133 -16.79 -15.27 8.68
CA ASP A 133 -15.94 -14.28 9.34
C ASP A 133 -14.87 -13.75 8.39
N TRP A 134 -14.30 -14.63 7.56
CA TRP A 134 -13.33 -14.19 6.53
C TRP A 134 -13.96 -13.22 5.56
N ASN A 135 -15.18 -13.49 5.09
CA ASN A 135 -15.89 -12.56 4.21
C ASN A 135 -16.20 -11.25 4.93
N ARG A 136 -16.59 -11.29 6.20
CA ARG A 136 -16.88 -10.08 6.99
C ARG A 136 -15.64 -9.20 7.16
N ILE A 137 -14.51 -9.77 7.57
CA ILE A 137 -13.24 -9.04 7.69
C ILE A 137 -12.79 -8.52 6.32
N LYS A 138 -12.91 -9.33 5.27
CA LYS A 138 -12.58 -8.90 3.91
C LYS A 138 -13.43 -7.71 3.46
N SER A 139 -14.73 -7.71 3.77
CA SER A 139 -15.62 -6.58 3.45
C SER A 139 -15.23 -5.31 4.19
N ILE A 140 -14.89 -5.39 5.48
CA ILE A 140 -14.43 -4.24 6.27
C ILE A 140 -13.12 -3.69 5.70
N LEU A 141 -12.16 -4.59 5.42
CA LEU A 141 -10.89 -4.22 4.81
C LEU A 141 -11.04 -3.55 3.44
N LEU A 142 -11.92 -4.09 2.59
CA LEU A 142 -12.19 -3.52 1.27
C LEU A 142 -12.85 -2.15 1.37
N GLU A 143 -13.78 -1.96 2.30
CA GLU A 143 -14.45 -0.68 2.48
C GLU A 143 -13.48 0.38 3.05
N ASP A 144 -12.65 0.02 4.04
CA ASP A 144 -11.57 0.89 4.56
C ASP A 144 -10.60 1.30 3.43
N PHE A 145 -10.12 0.33 2.65
CA PHE A 145 -9.25 0.57 1.50
C PHE A 145 -9.90 1.52 0.49
N LYS A 146 -11.16 1.24 0.11
CA LYS A 146 -11.90 2.04 -0.85
C LYS A 146 -12.06 3.47 -0.37
N GLN A 147 -12.46 3.67 0.88
CA GLN A 147 -12.66 5.00 1.45
C GLN A 147 -11.36 5.82 1.48
N ARG A 148 -10.24 5.20 1.90
CA ARG A 148 -8.93 5.86 1.90
C ARG A 148 -8.44 6.18 0.50
N LEU A 149 -8.63 5.29 -0.47
CA LEU A 149 -8.29 5.54 -1.87
C LEU A 149 -9.10 6.69 -2.46
N LEU A 150 -10.42 6.71 -2.27
CA LEU A 150 -11.28 7.79 -2.74
C LEU A 150 -10.92 9.13 -2.10
N LEU A 151 -10.59 9.12 -0.80
CA LEU A 151 -10.10 10.31 -0.11
C LEU A 151 -8.78 10.80 -0.70
N ALA A 152 -7.83 9.90 -0.98
CA ALA A 152 -6.55 10.23 -1.59
C ALA A 152 -6.73 10.87 -2.98
N LEU A 153 -7.58 10.28 -3.82
CA LEU A 153 -7.92 10.81 -5.15
C LEU A 153 -8.62 12.16 -5.09
N LYS A 154 -9.41 12.41 -4.05
CA LYS A 154 -10.04 13.72 -3.81
C LYS A 154 -9.05 14.76 -3.32
N GLN A 155 -8.11 14.38 -2.45
CA GLN A 155 -7.10 15.28 -1.88
C GLN A 155 -6.02 15.66 -2.90
N SER A 156 -5.70 14.75 -3.83
CA SER A 156 -4.72 14.97 -4.90
C SER A 156 -5.36 14.66 -6.24
N SER A 157 -6.08 15.63 -6.80
CA SER A 157 -6.77 15.49 -8.09
C SER A 157 -5.81 15.30 -9.27
N SER A 158 -4.52 15.58 -9.09
CA SER A 158 -3.46 15.36 -10.08
C SER A 158 -3.03 13.90 -10.22
N ILE A 159 -3.49 12.99 -9.35
CA ILE A 159 -3.12 11.57 -9.45
C ILE A 159 -3.69 11.04 -10.77
N GLU A 160 -2.79 10.68 -11.68
CA GLU A 160 -3.09 10.13 -12.99
C GLU A 160 -2.87 8.61 -13.01
N TYR A 161 -1.87 8.14 -12.26
CA TYR A 161 -1.39 6.77 -12.27
C TYR A 161 -1.65 6.06 -10.95
N LEU A 162 -2.32 4.90 -11.02
CA LEU A 162 -2.45 3.97 -9.90
C LEU A 162 -1.52 2.78 -10.13
N VAL A 163 -0.64 2.50 -9.16
CA VAL A 163 0.39 1.47 -9.29
C VAL A 163 0.22 0.44 -8.18
N PRO A 164 -0.62 -0.60 -8.37
CA PRO A 164 -0.70 -1.71 -7.42
C PRO A 164 0.59 -2.55 -7.45
N CYS A 165 1.27 -2.60 -6.31
CA CYS A 165 2.53 -3.32 -6.15
C CYS A 165 2.30 -4.71 -5.56
N GLY A 166 2.33 -5.71 -6.43
CA GLY A 166 2.13 -7.11 -6.11
C GLY A 166 0.69 -7.58 -6.34
N ARG A 167 0.55 -8.90 -6.49
CA ARG A 167 -0.71 -9.54 -6.89
C ARG A 167 -1.85 -9.33 -5.89
N PHE A 168 -1.55 -9.16 -4.61
CA PHE A 168 -2.55 -8.86 -3.59
C PHE A 168 -3.18 -7.48 -3.82
N ALA A 169 -2.33 -6.45 -3.94
CA ALA A 169 -2.77 -5.07 -4.15
C ALA A 169 -3.57 -4.93 -5.45
N GLU A 170 -3.09 -5.57 -6.53
CA GLU A 170 -3.76 -5.60 -7.83
C GLU A 170 -5.16 -6.23 -7.73
N ALA A 171 -5.26 -7.40 -7.10
CA ALA A 171 -6.53 -8.08 -6.94
C ALA A 171 -7.54 -7.30 -6.07
N TYR A 172 -7.08 -6.57 -5.05
CA TYR A 172 -7.98 -5.77 -4.21
C TYR A 172 -8.42 -4.48 -4.90
N LEU A 173 -7.54 -3.84 -5.69
CA LEU A 173 -7.91 -2.73 -6.56
C LEU A 173 -8.95 -3.16 -7.60
N ASP A 174 -8.76 -4.33 -8.21
CA ASP A 174 -9.70 -4.89 -9.19
C ASP A 174 -11.11 -5.13 -8.63
N LEU A 175 -11.25 -5.38 -7.33
CA LEU A 175 -12.55 -5.59 -6.70
C LEU A 175 -13.36 -4.30 -6.56
N ILE A 176 -12.72 -3.13 -6.61
CA ILE A 176 -13.38 -1.83 -6.38
C ILE A 176 -13.34 -0.88 -7.58
N LYS A 177 -12.40 -1.06 -8.52
CA LYS A 177 -12.18 -0.11 -9.62
C LYS A 177 -13.39 0.09 -10.54
N GLU A 178 -14.16 -0.96 -10.81
CA GLU A 178 -15.35 -0.90 -11.66
C GLU A 178 -16.59 -0.35 -10.93
N LEU A 179 -16.50 -0.19 -9.61
CA LEU A 179 -17.60 0.30 -8.78
C LEU A 179 -17.53 1.82 -8.58
N GLU A 180 -16.40 2.45 -8.89
CA GLU A 180 -16.11 3.85 -8.56
C GLU A 180 -15.46 4.56 -9.75
N MET A 181 -16.22 5.41 -10.44
CA MET A 181 -15.80 6.12 -11.66
C MET A 181 -14.48 6.90 -11.49
N SER A 182 -14.25 7.49 -10.31
CA SER A 182 -13.00 8.22 -10.03
C SER A 182 -11.73 7.36 -10.08
N ILE A 183 -11.86 6.04 -9.87
CA ILE A 183 -10.78 5.07 -10.02
C ILE A 183 -10.64 4.66 -11.50
N GLU A 184 -11.78 4.43 -12.17
CA GLU A 184 -11.83 4.00 -13.58
C GLU A 184 -11.16 5.00 -14.53
N GLU A 185 -11.27 6.30 -14.25
CA GLU A 185 -10.64 7.36 -15.04
C GLU A 185 -9.10 7.38 -14.96
N ARG A 186 -8.49 6.64 -14.03
CA ARG A 186 -7.05 6.65 -13.80
C ARG A 186 -6.35 5.55 -14.59
N LYS A 187 -5.11 5.84 -15.02
CA LYS A 187 -4.27 4.86 -15.69
C LYS A 187 -3.72 3.88 -14.66
N ILE A 188 -4.08 2.60 -14.78
CA ILE A 188 -3.56 1.55 -13.89
C ILE A 188 -2.30 0.94 -14.51
N ILE A 189 -1.18 1.02 -13.81
CA ILE A 189 0.07 0.35 -14.19
C ILE A 189 0.12 -0.99 -13.46
N SER A 190 -0.39 -2.03 -14.13
CA SER A 190 -0.51 -3.39 -13.60
C SER A 190 0.77 -4.21 -13.72
N GLU A 191 0.76 -5.41 -13.13
CA GLU A 191 1.87 -6.38 -13.16
C GLU A 191 3.18 -5.89 -12.54
N ILE A 192 3.10 -4.87 -11.68
CA ILE A 192 4.24 -4.41 -10.89
C ILE A 192 4.44 -5.38 -9.72
N PRO A 193 5.59 -6.07 -9.62
CA PRO A 193 5.86 -6.95 -8.50
C PRO A 193 5.90 -6.18 -7.18
N HIS A 194 5.77 -6.90 -6.07
CA HIS A 194 5.99 -6.28 -4.76
C HIS A 194 7.48 -5.89 -4.62
N PRO A 195 7.83 -4.71 -4.09
CA PRO A 195 9.22 -4.22 -4.05
C PRO A 195 10.17 -5.03 -3.16
N SER A 196 9.63 -5.90 -2.30
CA SER A 196 10.44 -6.78 -1.45
C SER A 196 11.40 -7.67 -2.23
N PHE A 197 12.55 -8.01 -1.62
CA PHE A 197 13.54 -8.93 -2.17
C PHE A 197 14.12 -8.46 -3.51
N ASN A 198 14.30 -7.14 -3.69
CA ASN A 198 14.93 -6.57 -4.89
C ASN A 198 14.21 -6.90 -6.21
N GLN A 199 12.93 -7.29 -6.18
CA GLN A 199 12.20 -7.75 -7.36
C GLN A 199 12.15 -6.67 -8.46
N TRP A 200 12.10 -5.39 -8.12
CA TRP A 200 12.01 -4.30 -9.10
C TRP A 200 13.21 -4.20 -10.06
N PHE A 201 14.31 -4.90 -9.80
CA PHE A 201 15.48 -4.95 -10.69
C PHE A 201 15.53 -6.20 -11.58
N HIS A 202 14.54 -7.09 -11.48
CA HIS A 202 14.58 -8.42 -12.08
C HIS A 202 13.41 -8.73 -13.02
N TYR A 203 12.40 -7.86 -13.11
CA TYR A 203 11.21 -8.10 -13.93
C TYR A 203 11.10 -7.09 -15.07
N ASP A 204 10.88 -7.58 -16.29
CA ASP A 204 10.66 -6.77 -17.48
C ASP A 204 9.38 -5.92 -17.39
N SER A 205 8.41 -6.32 -16.55
CA SER A 205 7.18 -5.55 -16.33
C SER A 205 7.46 -4.14 -15.75
N MET A 206 8.63 -3.95 -15.14
CA MET A 206 9.07 -2.68 -14.60
C MET A 206 9.32 -1.61 -15.66
N GLU A 207 9.53 -1.98 -16.93
CA GLU A 207 9.68 -1.03 -18.04
C GLU A 207 8.44 -0.14 -18.21
N LYS A 208 7.24 -0.64 -17.86
CA LYS A 208 6.02 0.17 -17.85
C LYS A 208 6.10 1.29 -16.81
N LEU A 209 6.61 0.99 -15.62
CA LEU A 209 6.78 1.98 -14.56
C LEU A 209 7.89 2.98 -14.91
N LYS A 210 9.00 2.53 -15.50
CA LYS A 210 10.07 3.44 -15.96
C LYS A 210 9.57 4.50 -16.92
N LYS A 211 8.78 4.10 -17.93
CA LYS A 211 8.19 5.05 -18.88
C LYS A 211 7.33 6.11 -18.19
N VAL A 212 6.54 5.70 -17.21
CA VAL A 212 5.72 6.65 -16.42
C VAL A 212 6.59 7.58 -15.57
N LEU A 213 7.67 7.07 -14.98
CA LEU A 213 8.64 7.89 -14.25
C LEU A 213 9.32 8.93 -15.17
N GLU A 214 9.72 8.52 -16.37
CA GLU A 214 10.30 9.40 -17.39
C GLU A 214 9.31 10.50 -17.82
N GLU A 215 8.04 10.15 -18.02
CA GLU A 215 6.96 11.11 -18.35
C GLU A 215 6.77 12.19 -17.28
N ILE A 216 7.01 11.87 -16.01
CA ILE A 216 6.95 12.83 -14.89
C ILE A 216 8.31 13.47 -14.57
N GLY A 217 9.32 13.29 -15.43
CA GLY A 217 10.62 13.94 -15.33
C GLY A 217 11.58 13.28 -14.35
N ILE A 218 11.46 11.97 -14.12
CA ILE A 218 12.37 11.17 -13.30
C ILE A 218 13.10 10.19 -14.22
N SER A 219 14.42 10.36 -14.33
CA SER A 219 15.31 9.60 -15.22
C SER A 219 16.20 8.60 -14.49
#